data_AF-A0A914RJE3-F1
#
_entry.id   AF-A0A914RJE3-F1
#
_cell.length_a   1.000
_cell.length_b   1.000
_cell.length_c   1.000
_cell.angle_alpha   90.00
_cell.angle_beta   90.00
_cell.angle_gamma   90.00
#
_symmetry.space_group_name_H-M   'P 1'
#
loop_
_entity.id
_entity.type
_entity.pdbx_description
1 polymer ?
#
loop_
_entity_poly.entity_id
_entity_poly.type
_entity_poly.pdbx_seq_one_letter_code
_entity_poly.pdbx_strand_id
1 'polypeptide(L)'
;MPTGEDGVTVVGGTLELNAGMVSLACMHGEMNASSWALFHMRQPSLFFEPEAQYAFISDGKEVGVSVTERVTLRLGNLLPDLPTADDTAGQAVVCRVQQGRGSMVRQMSSVNACLEHMIGDVLKQLHLHPLGPGVPVARHSVLPLFE
;
A
#
# COMPACT_ATOMS: atom_id res chain seq x y z
N MET A 1 17.41 -24.55 -20.24
CA MET A 1 17.10 -25.59 -21.24
C MET A 1 16.06 -26.53 -20.63
N PRO A 2 15.13 -27.10 -21.43
CA PRO A 2 14.21 -28.11 -20.94
C PRO A 2 14.99 -29.37 -20.54
N THR A 3 14.77 -29.86 -19.32
CA THR A 3 15.56 -30.95 -18.71
C THR A 3 14.71 -31.98 -17.97
N GLY A 4 13.39 -31.78 -17.87
CA GLY A 4 12.47 -32.77 -17.29
C GLY A 4 12.28 -33.99 -18.19
N GLU A 5 11.79 -35.09 -17.62
CA GLU A 5 11.51 -36.34 -18.34
C GLU A 5 10.54 -36.15 -19.53
N ASP A 6 9.65 -35.17 -19.43
CA ASP A 6 8.68 -34.79 -20.48
C ASP A 6 9.18 -33.68 -21.43
N GLY A 7 10.44 -33.25 -21.32
CA GLY A 7 10.98 -32.15 -22.13
C GLY A 7 10.44 -30.77 -21.75
N VAL A 8 9.94 -30.62 -20.51
CA VAL A 8 9.45 -29.36 -19.93
C VAL A 8 10.29 -28.99 -18.70
N THR A 9 10.62 -27.71 -18.55
CA THR A 9 11.19 -27.14 -17.33
C THR A 9 10.35 -25.94 -16.91
N VAL A 10 9.85 -25.93 -15.67
CA VAL A 10 9.17 -24.78 -15.09
C VAL A 10 10.10 -24.11 -14.10
N VAL A 11 10.25 -22.80 -14.22
CA VAL A 11 11.00 -21.96 -13.28
C VAL A 11 10.06 -20.89 -12.78
N GLY A 12 9.87 -20.81 -11.47
CA GLY A 12 9.01 -19.81 -10.88
C GLY A 12 9.38 -19.54 -9.44
N GLY A 13 8.61 -18.64 -8.83
CA GLY A 13 8.75 -18.32 -7.42
C GLY A 13 7.55 -17.54 -6.92
N THR A 14 7.55 -17.28 -5.62
CA THR A 14 6.57 -16.40 -4.98
C THR A 14 7.32 -15.36 -4.17
N LEU A 15 7.00 -14.10 -4.41
CA LEU A 15 7.39 -12.98 -3.55
C LEU A 15 6.16 -12.52 -2.78
N GLU A 16 6.24 -12.58 -1.46
CA GLU A 16 5.19 -12.10 -0.56
C GLU A 16 5.70 -10.87 0.19
N LEU A 17 4.95 -9.76 0.10
CA LEU A 17 5.20 -8.54 0.85
C LEU A 17 4.01 -8.25 1.74
N ASN A 18 4.25 -8.19 3.05
CA ASN A 18 3.25 -7.92 4.07
C ASN A 18 3.61 -6.64 4.81
N ALA A 19 2.66 -5.70 4.92
CA ALA A 19 2.84 -4.52 5.75
C ALA A 19 1.73 -4.43 6.79
N GLY A 20 2.08 -3.98 8.01
CA GLY A 20 1.07 -3.75 9.05
C GLY A 20 0.12 -2.62 8.66
N MET A 21 0.66 -1.50 8.19
CA MET A 21 -0.09 -0.36 7.66
C MET A 21 0.74 0.35 6.59
N VAL A 22 0.08 0.91 5.60
CA VAL A 22 0.69 1.75 4.57
C VAL A 22 -0.12 3.03 4.46
N SER A 23 0.56 4.18 4.51
CA SER A 23 -0.08 5.50 4.32
C SER A 23 0.71 6.31 3.32
N LEU A 24 0.01 7.03 2.45
CA LEU A 24 0.59 7.86 1.41
C LEU A 24 -0.16 9.18 1.34
N ALA A 25 0.57 10.29 1.43
CA ALA A 25 0.07 11.62 1.13
C ALA A 25 0.53 12.03 -0.28
N CYS A 26 -0.42 12.21 -1.19
CA CYS A 26 -0.18 12.64 -2.56
C CYS A 26 -0.54 14.12 -2.70
N MET A 27 0.50 14.96 -2.77
CA MET A 27 0.36 16.42 -2.89
C MET A 27 0.87 16.87 -4.26
N HIS A 28 0.31 17.96 -4.78
CA HIS A 28 0.88 18.64 -5.93
C HIS A 28 1.89 19.70 -5.45
N GLY A 29 3.17 19.55 -5.81
CA GLY A 29 4.21 20.53 -5.49
C GLY A 29 4.89 20.26 -4.14
N GLU A 30 4.81 21.23 -3.22
CA GLU A 30 5.57 21.25 -1.96
C GLU A 30 4.75 20.78 -0.74
N MET A 31 5.44 20.57 0.39
CA MET A 31 4.86 20.09 1.65
C MET A 31 3.78 21.00 2.25
N ASN A 32 3.70 22.26 1.81
CA ASN A 32 2.67 23.22 2.23
C ASN A 32 1.53 23.36 1.21
N ALA A 33 1.31 22.35 0.37
CA ALA A 33 0.17 22.31 -0.53
C ALA A 33 -1.14 22.57 0.23
N SER A 34 -2.02 23.40 -0.36
CA SER A 34 -3.30 23.75 0.23
C SER A 34 -4.27 22.57 0.32
N SER A 35 -4.04 21.52 -0.47
CA SER A 35 -4.81 20.28 -0.46
C SER A 35 -3.96 19.10 -0.95
N TRP A 36 -4.26 17.91 -0.45
CA TRP A 36 -3.67 16.65 -0.91
C TRP A 36 -4.64 15.47 -0.79
N ALA A 37 -4.36 14.37 -1.50
CA ALA A 37 -5.06 13.12 -1.29
C ALA A 37 -4.31 12.28 -0.25
N LEU A 38 -5.02 11.72 0.73
CA LEU A 38 -4.48 10.77 1.69
C LEU A 38 -5.04 9.38 1.39
N PHE A 39 -4.13 8.42 1.24
CA PHE A 39 -4.42 7.00 1.14
C PHE A 39 -3.91 6.31 2.41
N HIS A 40 -4.74 5.51 3.04
CA HIS A 40 -4.37 4.72 4.21
C HIS A 40 -4.93 3.30 4.06
N MET A 41 -4.09 2.29 4.28
CA MET A 41 -4.44 0.87 4.21
C MET A 41 -3.91 0.14 5.43
N ARG A 42 -4.73 -0.75 5.98
CA ARG A 42 -4.38 -1.65 7.08
C ARG A 42 -4.15 -3.05 6.52
N GLN A 43 -3.08 -3.67 6.98
CA GLN A 43 -2.69 -5.03 6.61
C GLN A 43 -2.68 -5.30 5.09
N PRO A 44 -2.14 -4.42 4.22
CA PRO A 44 -2.02 -4.75 2.82
C PRO A 44 -1.00 -5.86 2.61
N SER A 45 -1.30 -6.76 1.69
CA SER A 45 -0.37 -7.78 1.21
C SER A 45 -0.31 -7.82 -0.32
N LEU A 46 0.89 -8.06 -0.83
CA LEU A 46 1.19 -8.22 -2.25
C LEU A 46 1.82 -9.59 -2.47
N PHE A 47 1.22 -10.38 -3.36
CA PHE A 47 1.77 -11.64 -3.84
C PHE A 47 2.15 -11.47 -5.30
N PHE A 48 3.41 -11.75 -5.62
CA PHE A 48 3.92 -11.78 -6.98
C PHE A 48 4.42 -13.18 -7.30
N GLU A 49 3.78 -13.81 -8.27
CA GLU A 49 4.01 -15.21 -8.65
C GLU A 49 4.39 -15.28 -10.14
N PRO A 50 5.68 -15.05 -10.47
CA PRO A 50 6.19 -15.26 -11.82
C PRO A 50 6.45 -16.74 -12.09
N GLU A 51 6.08 -17.19 -13.28
CA GLU A 51 6.36 -18.53 -13.78
C GLU A 51 6.80 -18.46 -15.25
N ALA A 52 7.89 -19.14 -15.56
CA ALA A 52 8.38 -19.36 -16.91
C ALA A 52 8.43 -20.86 -17.20
N GLN A 53 7.69 -21.28 -18.22
CA GLN A 53 7.66 -22.65 -18.70
C GLN A 53 8.45 -22.75 -20.00
N TYR A 54 9.48 -23.60 -19.99
CA TYR A 54 10.33 -23.92 -21.13
C TYR A 54 9.91 -25.29 -21.67
N ALA A 55 9.60 -25.40 -22.96
CA ALA A 55 9.23 -26.67 -23.59
C ALA A 55 9.76 -26.74 -25.02
N PHE A 56 10.00 -27.95 -25.55
CA PHE A 56 10.31 -28.11 -26.96
C PHE A 56 9.05 -27.97 -27.83
N ILE A 57 9.08 -27.10 -28.85
CA ILE A 57 7.93 -26.88 -29.74
C ILE A 57 8.05 -27.71 -31.03
N SER A 58 9.26 -28.06 -31.46
CA SER A 58 9.50 -28.79 -32.72
C SER A 58 10.64 -29.81 -32.57
N ASP A 59 10.30 -31.11 -32.49
CA ASP A 59 11.24 -32.26 -32.48
C ASP A 59 12.56 -32.05 -31.71
N GLY A 60 12.50 -31.39 -30.55
CA GLY A 60 13.68 -31.11 -29.72
C GLY A 60 14.65 -30.03 -30.24
N LYS A 61 14.31 -29.31 -31.32
CA LYS A 61 15.17 -28.32 -31.99
C LYS A 61 14.91 -26.89 -31.56
N GLU A 62 13.66 -26.54 -31.28
CA GLU A 62 13.28 -25.20 -30.82
C GLU A 62 12.69 -25.25 -29.41
N VAL A 63 13.13 -24.31 -28.58
CA VAL A 63 12.62 -24.14 -27.22
C VAL A 63 11.64 -22.98 -27.20
N GLY A 64 10.40 -23.29 -26.88
CA GLY A 64 9.38 -22.32 -26.50
C GLY A 64 9.53 -21.86 -25.08
N VAL A 65 9.15 -20.61 -24.82
CA VAL A 65 9.01 -20.06 -23.48
C VAL A 65 7.61 -19.45 -23.35
N SER A 66 6.86 -19.91 -22.36
CA SER A 66 5.62 -19.28 -21.91
C SER A 66 5.90 -18.60 -20.58
N VAL A 67 5.54 -17.33 -20.45
CA VAL A 67 5.73 -16.55 -19.21
C VAL A 67 4.36 -16.13 -18.70
N THR A 68 4.09 -16.43 -17.43
CA THR A 68 2.89 -16.00 -16.71
C THR A 68 3.32 -15.23 -15.47
N GLU A 69 2.69 -14.08 -15.25
CA GLU A 69 2.91 -13.27 -14.05
C GLU A 69 1.58 -12.99 -13.39
N ARG A 70 1.45 -13.37 -12.12
CA ARG A 70 0.27 -13.07 -11.31
C ARG A 70 0.63 -12.11 -10.18
N VAL A 71 -0.05 -10.97 -10.15
CA VAL A 71 0.05 -9.98 -9.07
C VAL A 71 -1.28 -9.96 -8.33
N THR A 72 -1.26 -10.31 -7.04
CA THR A 72 -2.46 -10.28 -6.19
C THR A 72 -2.26 -9.27 -5.08
N LEU A 73 -3.15 -8.28 -4.97
CA LEU A 73 -3.23 -7.36 -3.83
C LEU A 73 -4.39 -7.77 -2.94
N ARG A 74 -4.13 -7.86 -1.64
CA ARG A 74 -5.16 -8.14 -0.62
C ARG A 74 -5.12 -7.07 0.46
N LEU A 75 -6.29 -6.76 1.01
CA LEU A 75 -6.47 -5.81 2.11
C LEU A 75 -7.15 -6.52 3.28
N GLY A 76 -6.61 -6.35 4.47
CA GLY A 76 -7.10 -7.00 5.69
C GLY A 76 -6.69 -8.48 5.83
N ASN A 77 -6.85 -9.00 7.06
CA ASN A 77 -6.72 -10.42 7.42
C ASN A 77 -5.45 -11.13 6.94
N LEU A 78 -4.32 -10.79 7.57
CA LEU A 78 -3.10 -11.61 7.54
C LEU A 78 -2.97 -12.57 8.74
N LEU A 79 -3.75 -12.36 9.82
CA LEU A 79 -3.73 -13.16 11.04
C LEU A 79 -5.17 -13.41 11.52
N PRO A 80 -5.70 -14.65 11.40
CA PRO A 80 -7.06 -14.99 11.82
C PRO A 80 -7.31 -14.94 13.34
N ASP A 81 -6.25 -14.97 14.16
CA ASP A 81 -6.35 -15.30 15.61
C ASP A 81 -6.17 -14.11 16.57
N LEU A 82 -6.08 -12.87 16.07
CA LEU A 82 -6.05 -11.69 16.93
C LEU A 82 -7.36 -10.92 16.78
N PRO A 83 -8.17 -10.76 17.84
CA PRO A 83 -9.35 -9.93 17.78
C PRO A 83 -8.88 -8.48 17.60
N THR A 84 -8.87 -7.99 16.37
CA THR A 84 -8.79 -6.56 16.14
C THR A 84 -10.11 -5.99 16.59
N ALA A 85 -10.09 -5.11 17.59
CA ALA A 85 -11.24 -4.58 18.31
C ALA A 85 -12.27 -3.80 17.45
N ASP A 86 -12.19 -3.87 16.12
CA ASP A 86 -13.20 -3.31 15.24
C ASP A 86 -13.13 -3.97 13.84
N ASP A 87 -13.78 -5.13 13.69
CA ASP A 87 -14.02 -5.76 12.37
C ASP A 87 -14.88 -4.87 11.43
N THR A 88 -15.41 -3.76 11.97
CA THR A 88 -16.20 -2.75 11.26
C THR A 88 -15.36 -1.57 10.75
N ALA A 89 -14.09 -1.44 11.15
CA ALA A 89 -13.24 -0.35 10.70
C ALA A 89 -12.78 -0.60 9.26
N GLY A 90 -13.02 0.37 8.37
CA GLY A 90 -12.59 0.30 6.97
C GLY A 90 -11.12 -0.07 6.84
N GLN A 91 -10.83 -1.15 6.09
CA GLN A 91 -9.46 -1.64 5.86
C GLN A 91 -8.62 -0.69 4.99
N ALA A 92 -9.29 0.22 4.29
CA ALA A 92 -8.67 1.29 3.55
C ALA A 92 -9.54 2.56 3.60
N VAL A 93 -8.88 3.72 3.62
CA VAL A 93 -9.51 5.02 3.48
C VAL A 93 -8.77 5.82 2.42
N VAL A 94 -9.55 6.50 1.59
CA VAL A 94 -9.05 7.49 0.64
C VAL A 94 -9.86 8.76 0.83
N CYS A 95 -9.18 9.87 1.09
CA CYS A 95 -9.82 11.15 1.34
C CYS A 95 -9.02 12.32 0.77
N ARG A 96 -9.69 13.45 0.58
CA ARG A 96 -9.06 14.74 0.32
C ARG A 96 -8.82 15.44 1.65
N VAL A 97 -7.60 15.89 1.88
CA VAL A 97 -7.23 16.70 3.03
C VAL A 97 -7.01 18.13 2.57
N GLN A 98 -7.68 19.07 3.24
CA GLN A 98 -7.52 20.50 2.99
C GLN A 98 -6.78 21.15 4.16
N GLN A 99 -5.72 21.90 3.84
CA GLN A 99 -4.90 22.57 4.83
C GLN A 99 -5.71 23.69 5.52
N GLY A 100 -5.77 23.68 6.85
CA GLY A 100 -6.36 24.79 7.58
C GLY A 100 -5.44 25.99 7.67
N ARG A 101 -6.04 27.16 7.87
CA ARG A 101 -5.31 28.42 8.04
C ARG A 101 -4.35 28.32 9.23
N GLY A 102 -3.08 28.71 9.00
CA GLY A 102 -2.04 28.69 10.02
C GLY A 102 -1.45 27.30 10.32
N SER A 103 -1.89 26.27 9.60
CA SER A 103 -1.42 24.88 9.75
C SER A 103 -0.31 24.56 8.75
N MET A 104 0.67 25.46 8.58
CA MET A 104 1.80 25.23 7.66
C MET A 104 2.93 24.49 8.37
N VAL A 105 3.59 23.59 7.64
CA VAL A 105 4.84 22.97 8.07
C VAL A 105 5.97 23.99 7.99
N ARG A 106 6.78 24.07 9.04
CA ARG A 106 7.93 24.98 9.10
C ARG A 106 9.09 24.44 8.25
N GLN A 107 9.87 25.34 7.63
CA GLN A 107 11.00 24.99 6.73
C GLN A 107 12.10 24.13 7.38
N MET A 108 12.16 24.05 8.72
CA MET A 108 13.14 23.26 9.48
C MET A 108 12.50 22.13 10.30
N SER A 109 11.26 21.74 9.95
CA SER A 109 10.60 20.61 10.59
C SER A 109 11.35 19.30 10.28
N SER A 110 11.42 18.40 11.27
CA SER A 110 11.93 17.04 11.04
C SER A 110 10.97 16.25 10.15
N VAL A 111 11.49 15.23 9.46
CA VAL A 111 10.66 14.31 8.64
C VAL A 111 9.48 13.76 9.46
N ASN A 112 9.72 13.38 10.71
CA ASN A 112 8.65 12.89 11.59
C ASN A 112 7.57 13.94 11.84
N ALA A 113 7.95 15.20 12.10
CA ALA A 113 6.98 16.28 12.27
C ALA A 113 6.17 16.54 10.98
N CYS A 114 6.80 16.40 9.81
CA CYS A 114 6.12 16.51 8.52
C CYS A 114 5.12 15.36 8.29
N LEU A 115 5.52 14.12 8.60
CA LEU A 115 4.65 12.94 8.47
C LEU A 115 3.50 12.98 9.46
N GLU A 116 3.75 13.38 10.71
CA GLU A 116 2.71 13.61 11.71
C GLU A 116 1.72 14.67 11.25
N HIS A 117 2.19 15.76 10.64
CA HIS A 117 1.33 16.80 10.11
C HIS A 117 0.45 16.31 8.94
N MET A 118 1.06 15.70 7.92
CA MET A 118 0.38 15.36 6.66
C MET A 118 -0.48 14.08 6.76
N ILE A 119 -0.08 13.15 7.62
CA ILE A 119 -0.67 11.81 7.74
C ILE A 119 -1.17 11.60 9.16
N GLY A 120 -0.30 11.73 10.18
CA GLY A 120 -0.61 11.37 11.55
C GLY A 120 -1.84 12.09 12.12
N ASP A 121 -1.90 13.41 12.02
CA ASP A 121 -2.99 14.23 12.51
C ASP A 121 -4.30 13.96 11.78
N VAL A 122 -4.24 13.67 10.48
CA VAL A 122 -5.43 13.27 9.71
C VAL A 122 -5.93 11.89 10.17
N LEU A 123 -5.04 10.92 10.36
CA LEU A 123 -5.41 9.60 10.88
C LEU A 123 -5.96 9.68 12.32
N LYS A 124 -5.47 10.60 13.15
CA LYS A 124 -6.02 10.87 14.49
C LYS A 124 -7.46 11.40 14.40
N GLN A 125 -7.71 12.35 13.49
CA GLN A 125 -9.07 12.88 13.24
C GLN A 125 -10.03 11.79 12.75
N LEU A 126 -9.53 10.85 11.95
CA LEU A 126 -10.30 9.71 11.44
C LEU A 126 -10.39 8.53 12.42
N HIS A 127 -9.76 8.61 13.60
CA HIS A 127 -9.65 7.51 14.56
C HIS A 127 -8.96 6.24 14.00
N LEU A 128 -8.07 6.41 13.02
CA LEU A 128 -7.28 5.35 12.38
C LEU A 128 -5.81 5.36 12.80
N HIS A 129 -5.42 6.22 13.75
CA HIS A 129 -4.03 6.36 14.15
C HIS A 129 -3.55 5.15 14.98
N PRO A 130 -2.36 4.57 14.69
CA PRO A 130 -1.90 3.32 15.32
C PRO A 130 -1.73 3.39 16.84
N LEU A 131 -1.32 4.57 17.33
CA LEU A 131 -1.02 4.81 18.75
C LEU A 131 -2.26 5.23 19.56
N GLY A 132 -3.46 5.14 18.98
CA GLY A 132 -4.71 5.51 19.63
C GLY A 132 -5.10 6.98 19.43
N PRO A 133 -6.18 7.44 20.09
CA PRO A 133 -6.73 8.77 19.93
C PRO A 133 -5.80 9.82 20.55
N GLY A 134 -4.95 10.42 19.72
CA GLY A 134 -4.21 11.64 20.05
C GLY A 134 -4.98 12.87 19.59
N VAL A 135 -4.78 14.01 20.26
CA VAL A 135 -5.30 15.29 19.76
C VAL A 135 -4.50 15.70 18.53
N PRO A 136 -5.12 15.91 17.37
CA PRO A 136 -4.42 16.42 16.19
C PRO A 136 -3.89 17.82 16.48
N VAL A 137 -2.61 18.05 16.19
CA VAL A 137 -1.98 19.36 16.40
C VAL A 137 -2.35 20.30 15.25
N ALA A 138 -2.37 19.75 14.04
CA ALA A 138 -2.75 20.43 12.82
C ALA A 138 -4.26 20.45 12.61
N ARG A 139 -4.77 21.60 12.17
CA ARG A 139 -6.20 21.80 11.90
C ARG A 139 -6.47 21.57 10.42
N HIS A 140 -6.50 20.30 10.00
CA HIS A 140 -6.91 19.94 8.65
C HIS A 140 -8.42 19.71 8.56
N SER A 141 -8.99 19.91 7.38
CA SER A 141 -10.34 19.43 7.05
C SER A 141 -10.23 18.17 6.21
N VAL A 142 -10.99 17.13 6.57
CA VAL A 142 -11.01 15.85 5.85
C VAL A 142 -12.33 15.73 5.10
N LEU A 143 -12.23 15.51 3.79
CA LEU A 143 -13.35 15.54 2.86
C LEU A 143 -13.34 14.27 1.98
N PRO A 144 -14.48 13.86 1.41
CA PRO A 144 -14.51 12.82 0.37
C PRO A 144 -13.56 13.16 -0.77
N LEU A 145 -12.92 12.15 -1.36
CA LEU A 145 -11.99 12.37 -2.48
C LEU A 145 -12.73 12.83 -3.75
N PHE A 146 -13.88 12.23 -4.03
CA PHE A 146 -14.73 12.54 -5.16
C PHE A 146 -16.03 13.18 -4.67
N GLU A 147 -16.41 14.30 -5.28
CA GLU A 147 -17.70 14.97 -5.12
C GLU A 147 -18.58 14.73 -6.35
#